data_AF-Q39JP7-F1
#
_entry.id   AF-Q39JP7-F1
#
_cell.length_a   1.000
_cell.length_b   1.000
_cell.length_c   1.000
_cell.angle_alpha   90.00
_cell.angle_beta   90.00
_cell.angle_gamma   90.00
#
_symmetry.space_group_name_H-M   'P 1'
#
loop_
_entity.id
_entity.type
_entity.pdbx_description
1 polymer ?
#
loop_
_entity_poly.entity_id
_entity_poly.type
_entity_poly.pdbx_seq_one_letter_code
_entity_poly.pdbx_strand_id
1 'polypeptide(L)'
;MKICMRGLLVGVAVISMCGTAVADTVATGPALVPASTTAHAAVERLLADLRTHSTPDQYAAVAGAIHTSPALAAQLDELVGAGQLTRIAVDSGEPALGRTTGALRNGSVWILTPAFVANQAPRRLFDVVEEDDILPDNMVFALGYMAWRAKHDADVSRASGALRASDDSADAKKQRWIDLNMRIDAGGFIQGWNDTVDAATFRHDGRPISIVQAVQMMMNLRYRGPLIKAIQAAPPARKLRITGPALEPDAGNLDALVSALQSAPVIDIEPLNAAR
;
A
#
# COMPACT_ATOMS: atom_id res chain seq x y z
N MET A 1 -14.73 -43.78 -39.50
CA MET A 1 -16.10 -43.89 -38.95
C MET A 1 -16.56 -42.47 -38.63
N LYS A 2 -17.34 -41.78 -39.48
CA LYS A 2 -18.82 -41.76 -39.51
C LYS A 2 -19.37 -41.70 -38.07
N ILE A 3 -20.00 -40.61 -37.64
CA ILE A 3 -21.37 -40.22 -38.01
C ILE A 3 -21.52 -38.70 -38.17
N CYS A 4 -22.32 -38.34 -39.18
CA CYS A 4 -22.79 -37.03 -39.59
C CYS A 4 -24.34 -37.00 -39.42
N MET A 5 -24.96 -35.82 -39.63
CA MET A 5 -26.40 -35.53 -39.77
C MET A 5 -27.16 -35.22 -38.46
N ARG A 6 -28.14 -34.31 -38.39
CA ARG A 6 -28.92 -33.43 -39.30
C ARG A 6 -29.64 -32.46 -38.32
N GLY A 7 -29.82 -31.16 -38.55
CA GLY A 7 -30.59 -30.53 -39.62
C GLY A 7 -32.08 -30.42 -39.24
N LEU A 8 -32.57 -29.21 -38.92
CA LEU A 8 -33.93 -28.79 -39.25
C LEU A 8 -34.01 -27.28 -39.50
N LEU A 9 -34.30 -26.95 -40.75
CA LEU A 9 -34.72 -25.65 -41.25
C LEU A 9 -36.22 -25.47 -40.99
N VAL A 10 -36.64 -24.27 -40.59
CA VAL A 10 -37.93 -23.71 -41.01
C VAL A 10 -37.68 -22.24 -41.37
N GLY A 11 -37.84 -21.93 -42.65
CA GLY A 11 -37.85 -20.58 -43.17
C GLY A 11 -39.27 -20.05 -43.31
N VAL A 12 -39.42 -18.73 -43.19
CA VAL A 12 -40.48 -17.96 -43.85
C VAL A 12 -39.86 -16.62 -44.27
N ALA A 13 -39.78 -16.42 -45.59
CA ALA A 13 -39.61 -15.12 -46.26
C ALA A 13 -40.97 -14.38 -46.22
N VAL A 14 -41.16 -13.06 -46.39
CA VAL A 14 -40.84 -12.09 -47.46
C VAL A 14 -41.35 -10.74 -46.84
N ILE A 15 -40.80 -9.55 -47.01
CA ILE A 15 -41.02 -8.63 -48.15
C ILE A 15 -40.10 -7.41 -47.99
N SER A 16 -39.45 -7.12 -49.11
CA SER A 16 -38.71 -5.93 -49.47
C SER A 16 -39.58 -4.67 -49.48
N MET A 17 -39.10 -3.58 -48.88
CA MET A 17 -39.32 -2.24 -49.42
C MET A 17 -38.00 -1.48 -49.42
N CYS A 18 -37.65 -0.98 -50.60
CA CYS A 18 -36.51 -0.14 -50.89
C CYS A 18 -36.51 1.13 -50.04
N GLY A 19 -35.35 1.47 -49.49
CA GLY A 19 -35.04 2.78 -48.93
C GLY A 19 -33.53 2.90 -48.78
N THR A 20 -32.88 3.48 -49.79
CA THR A 20 -31.45 3.78 -49.79
C THR A 20 -31.11 4.82 -48.73
N ALA A 21 -30.28 4.45 -47.75
CA ALA A 21 -29.50 5.38 -46.95
C ALA A 21 -28.14 4.75 -46.65
N VAL A 22 -27.10 5.25 -47.32
CA VAL A 22 -25.71 4.95 -47.02
C VAL A 22 -25.34 5.72 -45.76
N ALA A 23 -24.96 5.02 -44.70
CA ALA A 23 -24.24 5.60 -43.58
C ALA A 23 -23.30 4.53 -43.00
N ASP A 24 -22.01 4.67 -43.31
CA ASP A 24 -20.93 4.01 -42.59
C ASP A 24 -20.95 4.47 -41.13
N THR A 25 -21.61 3.72 -40.26
CA THR A 25 -21.36 3.81 -38.82
C THR A 25 -20.17 2.93 -38.49
N VAL A 26 -18.98 3.54 -38.58
CA VAL A 26 -17.75 3.07 -37.96
C VAL A 26 -18.05 2.84 -36.48
N ALA A 27 -17.93 1.57 -36.05
CA ALA A 27 -17.97 1.17 -34.66
C ALA A 27 -16.91 1.98 -33.90
N THR A 28 -17.35 2.99 -33.15
CA THR A 28 -16.51 3.70 -32.22
C THR A 28 -16.33 2.78 -31.02
N GLY A 29 -15.19 2.08 -30.97
CA GLY A 29 -14.77 1.37 -29.77
C GLY A 29 -14.76 2.34 -28.57
N PRO A 30 -14.96 1.85 -27.34
CA PRO A 30 -14.93 2.71 -26.18
C PRO A 30 -13.57 3.43 -26.16
N ALA A 31 -13.63 4.76 -26.16
CA ALA A 31 -12.45 5.59 -26.04
C ALA A 31 -11.69 5.15 -24.79
N LEU A 32 -10.45 4.70 -24.98
CA LEU A 32 -9.47 4.57 -23.92
C LEU A 32 -9.39 5.93 -23.22
N VAL A 33 -9.99 6.02 -22.03
CA VAL A 33 -9.77 7.16 -21.14
C VAL A 33 -8.27 7.16 -20.85
N PRO A 34 -7.51 8.20 -21.21
CA PRO A 34 -6.15 8.31 -20.70
C PRO A 34 -6.28 8.52 -19.20
N ALA A 35 -5.89 7.51 -18.41
CA ALA A 35 -5.82 7.64 -16.97
C ALA A 35 -4.92 8.84 -16.65
N SER A 36 -5.53 9.83 -16.01
CA SER A 36 -5.08 11.20 -15.87
C SER A 36 -3.70 11.32 -15.22
N THR A 37 -2.67 11.59 -16.01
CA THR A 37 -1.36 12.08 -15.53
C THR A 37 -1.49 13.40 -14.73
N THR A 38 -2.67 14.02 -14.74
CA THR A 38 -3.03 15.25 -14.03
C THR A 38 -3.52 15.04 -12.58
N ALA A 39 -3.93 13.85 -12.16
CA ALA A 39 -4.57 13.67 -10.84
C ALA A 39 -3.62 13.82 -9.65
N HIS A 40 -2.32 13.51 -9.84
CA HIS A 40 -1.29 13.54 -8.79
C HIS A 40 -0.02 14.27 -9.25
N ALA A 41 -0.20 15.48 -9.81
CA ALA A 41 0.88 16.23 -10.42
C ALA A 41 2.01 16.61 -9.44
N ALA A 42 1.77 16.63 -8.12
CA ALA A 42 2.82 16.88 -7.14
C ALA A 42 3.69 15.64 -6.92
N VAL A 43 3.06 14.46 -6.87
CA VAL A 43 3.76 13.17 -6.83
C VAL A 43 4.60 12.94 -8.09
N GLU A 44 4.06 13.23 -9.28
CA GLU A 44 4.83 13.08 -10.52
C GLU A 44 6.08 13.96 -10.58
N ARG A 45 6.02 15.18 -10.02
CA ARG A 45 7.20 16.04 -9.89
C ARG A 45 8.24 15.45 -8.94
N LEU A 46 7.79 14.86 -7.83
CA LEU A 46 8.68 14.16 -6.90
C LEU A 46 9.31 12.92 -7.55
N LEU A 47 8.55 12.16 -8.34
CA LEU A 47 9.05 11.00 -9.09
C LEU A 47 10.03 11.41 -10.19
N ALA A 48 9.84 12.56 -10.82
CA ALA A 48 10.79 13.10 -11.78
C ALA A 48 12.15 13.39 -11.13
N ASP A 49 12.19 13.96 -9.92
CA ASP A 49 13.43 14.13 -9.15
C ASP A 49 14.09 12.78 -8.85
N LEU A 50 13.32 11.80 -8.34
CA LEU A 50 13.82 10.46 -8.07
C LEU A 50 14.42 9.79 -9.31
N ARG A 51 13.77 9.93 -10.47
CA ARG A 51 14.25 9.37 -11.75
C ARG A 51 15.65 9.88 -12.12
N THR A 52 15.96 11.14 -11.81
CA THR A 52 17.27 11.74 -12.12
C THR A 52 18.39 11.32 -11.15
N HIS A 53 18.05 10.79 -9.98
CA HIS A 53 19.00 10.48 -8.90
C HIS A 53 19.03 9.00 -8.50
N SER A 54 18.35 8.12 -9.23
CA SER A 54 18.29 6.68 -8.94
C SER A 54 18.55 5.85 -10.21
N THR A 55 18.84 4.56 -10.03
CA THR A 55 18.92 3.65 -11.19
C THR A 55 17.52 3.41 -11.79
N PRO A 56 17.41 2.99 -13.06
CA PRO A 56 16.11 2.68 -13.67
C PRO A 56 15.28 1.68 -12.86
N ASP A 57 15.91 0.63 -12.32
CA ASP A 57 15.22 -0.39 -11.51
C ASP A 57 14.74 0.17 -10.15
N GLN A 58 15.54 1.03 -9.51
CA GLN A 58 15.16 1.67 -8.26
C GLN A 58 13.98 2.63 -8.46
N TYR A 59 14.05 3.45 -9.51
CA TYR A 59 12.95 4.30 -9.92
C TYR A 59 11.69 3.47 -10.20
N ALA A 60 11.80 2.41 -11.01
CA ALA A 60 10.66 1.57 -11.38
C ALA A 60 10.01 0.90 -10.18
N ALA A 61 10.78 0.45 -9.18
CA ALA A 61 10.24 -0.14 -7.97
C ALA A 61 9.40 0.85 -7.15
N VAL A 62 9.90 2.08 -6.94
CA VAL A 62 9.19 3.10 -6.15
C VAL A 62 8.02 3.69 -6.93
N ALA A 63 8.24 4.10 -8.17
CA ALA A 63 7.20 4.68 -9.02
C ALA A 63 6.09 3.66 -9.31
N GLY A 64 6.45 2.40 -9.60
CA GLY A 64 5.49 1.33 -9.83
C GLY A 64 4.59 1.07 -8.63
N ALA A 65 5.13 1.06 -7.41
CA ALA A 65 4.34 0.92 -6.20
C ALA A 65 3.32 2.07 -6.05
N ILE A 66 3.76 3.31 -6.26
CA ILE A 66 2.89 4.49 -6.16
C ILE A 66 1.81 4.48 -7.26
N HIS A 67 2.18 4.15 -8.50
CA HIS A 67 1.24 4.12 -9.63
C HIS A 67 0.25 2.97 -9.58
N THR A 68 0.58 1.88 -8.88
CA THR A 68 -0.33 0.74 -8.75
C THR A 68 -1.34 0.91 -7.61
N SER A 69 -1.16 1.85 -6.67
CA SER A 69 -2.15 2.18 -5.64
C SER A 69 -2.62 3.63 -5.75
N PRO A 70 -3.82 3.88 -6.32
CA PRO A 70 -4.45 5.20 -6.29
C PRO A 70 -4.59 5.79 -4.87
N ALA A 71 -4.88 4.95 -3.87
CA ALA A 71 -4.97 5.39 -2.48
C ALA A 71 -3.63 5.89 -1.94
N LEU A 72 -2.53 5.18 -2.22
CA LEU A 72 -1.18 5.62 -1.85
C LEU A 72 -0.79 6.90 -2.60
N ALA A 73 -1.05 6.97 -3.91
CA ALA A 73 -0.75 8.16 -4.70
C ALA A 73 -1.45 9.41 -4.15
N ALA A 74 -2.73 9.30 -3.78
CA ALA A 74 -3.46 10.39 -3.14
C ALA A 74 -2.86 10.80 -1.79
N GLN A 75 -2.49 9.84 -0.94
CA GLN A 75 -1.85 10.13 0.35
C GLN A 75 -0.50 10.83 0.19
N LEU A 76 0.31 10.42 -0.80
CA LEU A 76 1.59 11.07 -1.07
C LEU A 76 1.39 12.46 -1.66
N ASP A 77 0.40 12.67 -2.53
CA ASP A 77 0.09 13.99 -3.10
C ASP A 77 -0.31 14.99 -2.01
N GLU A 78 -1.13 14.56 -1.04
CA GLU A 78 -1.46 15.36 0.16
C GLU A 78 -0.22 15.72 0.98
N LEU A 79 0.68 14.76 1.22
CA LEU A 79 1.93 15.01 1.96
C LEU A 79 2.86 15.97 1.22
N VAL A 80 2.93 15.87 -0.11
CA VAL A 80 3.71 16.81 -0.93
C VAL A 80 3.07 18.20 -0.88
N GLY A 81 1.74 18.29 -1.03
CA GLY A 81 0.99 19.54 -0.92
C GLY A 81 1.15 20.23 0.44
N ALA A 82 1.25 19.45 1.52
CA ALA A 82 1.50 19.95 2.87
C ALA A 82 2.99 20.22 3.17
N GLY A 83 3.91 19.95 2.24
CA GLY A 83 5.35 20.08 2.46
C GLY A 83 5.94 19.05 3.44
N GLN A 84 5.17 18.02 3.79
CA GLN A 84 5.58 16.93 4.68
C GLN A 84 6.37 15.83 3.94
N LEU A 85 6.30 15.84 2.61
CA LEU A 85 7.15 15.05 1.72
C LEU A 85 7.66 15.94 0.59
N THR A 86 8.97 16.21 0.56
CA THR A 86 9.58 17.05 -0.48
C THR A 86 10.46 16.24 -1.42
N ARG A 87 10.92 15.05 -1.00
CA ARG A 87 11.82 14.21 -1.79
C ARG A 87 11.78 12.76 -1.33
N ILE A 88 11.86 11.83 -2.29
CA ILE A 88 12.25 10.44 -2.05
C ILE A 88 13.63 10.25 -2.68
N ALA A 89 14.60 9.78 -1.90
CA ALA A 89 15.95 9.49 -2.35
C ALA A 89 16.23 8.00 -2.18
N VAL A 90 16.88 7.40 -3.17
CA VAL A 90 17.51 6.08 -3.03
C VAL A 90 18.99 6.31 -2.84
N ASP A 91 19.43 6.34 -1.59
CA ASP A 91 20.81 6.69 -1.23
C ASP A 91 21.47 5.57 -0.43
N SER A 92 22.74 5.33 -0.74
CA SER A 92 23.63 4.48 0.03
C SER A 92 24.18 5.16 1.28
N GLY A 93 24.16 6.50 1.36
CA GLY A 93 24.46 7.29 2.56
C GLY A 93 23.21 7.42 3.43
N GLU A 94 23.11 6.85 4.63
CA GLU A 94 24.11 6.75 5.68
C GLU A 94 24.30 5.31 6.22
N PRO A 95 25.50 4.72 6.07
CA PRO A 95 26.07 3.85 7.09
C PRO A 95 26.58 4.67 8.29
N ALA A 96 26.45 6.01 8.26
CA ALA A 96 27.09 6.95 9.19
C ALA A 96 26.37 7.18 10.54
N LEU A 97 25.18 6.59 10.76
CA LEU A 97 24.48 6.69 12.06
C LEU A 97 24.37 5.36 12.83
N GLY A 98 25.03 4.29 12.40
CA GLY A 98 24.94 2.99 13.09
C GLY A 98 23.52 2.40 13.11
N ARG A 99 22.65 2.80 12.19
CA ARG A 99 21.25 2.36 12.11
C ARG A 99 21.11 1.15 11.19
N THR A 100 20.32 0.17 11.63
CA THR A 100 20.03 -1.08 10.92
C THR A 100 18.83 -0.99 9.96
N THR A 101 18.23 0.19 9.83
CA THR A 101 16.97 0.41 9.10
C THR A 101 17.22 0.70 7.62
N GLY A 102 16.47 0.04 6.74
CA GLY A 102 16.61 0.15 5.29
C GLY A 102 15.80 1.30 4.66
N ALA A 103 14.79 1.81 5.35
CA ALA A 103 14.03 3.01 4.98
C ALA A 103 13.89 3.94 6.19
N LEU A 104 14.04 5.26 5.98
CA LEU A 104 13.91 6.25 7.05
C LEU A 104 13.34 7.57 6.55
N ARG A 105 12.87 8.39 7.50
CA ARG A 105 12.42 9.77 7.25
C ARG A 105 13.39 10.74 7.93
N ASN A 106 13.89 11.72 7.20
CA ASN A 106 14.65 12.84 7.72
C ASN A 106 13.96 14.15 7.33
N GLY A 107 13.19 14.72 8.26
CA GLY A 107 12.29 15.83 7.98
C GLY A 107 11.24 15.42 6.97
N SER A 108 11.16 16.17 5.87
CA SER A 108 10.30 15.89 4.72
C SER A 108 10.97 15.05 3.63
N VAL A 109 12.20 14.56 3.85
CA VAL A 109 12.93 13.71 2.89
C VAL A 109 12.83 12.26 3.34
N TRP A 110 12.40 11.39 2.44
CA TRP A 110 12.38 9.94 2.66
C TRP A 110 13.60 9.33 2.00
N ILE A 111 14.34 8.53 2.75
CA ILE A 111 15.59 7.92 2.31
C ILE A 111 15.41 6.40 2.33
N LEU A 112 15.57 5.78 1.17
CA LEU A 112 15.52 4.34 0.98
C LEU A 112 16.92 3.83 0.61
N THR A 113 17.42 2.82 1.30
CA THR A 113 18.69 2.21 0.89
C THR A 113 18.49 1.37 -0.38
N PRO A 114 19.50 1.24 -1.26
CA PRO A 114 19.43 0.34 -2.41
C PRO A 114 19.07 -1.09 -2.02
N ALA A 115 19.62 -1.58 -0.90
CA ALA A 115 19.33 -2.92 -0.39
C ALA A 115 17.88 -3.07 0.08
N PHE A 116 17.28 -2.03 0.67
CA PHE A 116 15.87 -2.02 1.01
C PHE A 116 15.01 -2.14 -0.24
N VAL A 117 15.25 -1.29 -1.25
CA VAL A 117 14.48 -1.29 -2.52
C VAL A 117 14.54 -2.67 -3.19
N ALA A 118 15.74 -3.24 -3.33
CA ALA A 118 15.94 -4.58 -3.91
C ALA A 118 15.21 -5.70 -3.13
N ASN A 119 15.01 -5.50 -1.83
CA ASN A 119 14.35 -6.46 -0.95
C ASN A 119 12.82 -6.31 -0.88
N GLN A 120 12.23 -5.33 -1.56
CA GLN A 120 10.78 -5.14 -1.61
C GLN A 120 10.09 -5.86 -2.77
N ALA A 121 10.85 -6.37 -3.75
CA ALA A 121 10.29 -7.12 -4.87
C ALA A 121 9.29 -8.19 -4.36
N PRO A 122 8.12 -8.37 -5.01
CA PRO A 122 7.16 -9.39 -4.63
C PRO A 122 7.84 -10.76 -4.55
N ARG A 123 7.67 -11.45 -3.43
CA ARG A 123 8.27 -12.76 -3.16
C ARG A 123 7.20 -13.71 -2.69
N ARG A 124 7.23 -14.92 -3.23
CA ARG A 124 6.43 -16.03 -2.72
C ARG A 124 7.20 -16.66 -1.56
N LEU A 125 6.56 -16.72 -0.40
CA LEU A 125 7.12 -17.28 0.84
C LEU A 125 6.58 -18.66 1.15
N PHE A 126 5.49 -19.07 0.48
CA PHE A 126 4.84 -20.35 0.63
C PHE A 126 4.62 -21.02 -0.74
N ASP A 127 4.88 -22.33 -0.82
CA ASP A 127 4.89 -23.08 -2.08
C ASP A 127 3.49 -23.42 -2.62
N VAL A 128 2.43 -23.14 -1.87
CA VAL A 128 1.05 -23.33 -2.36
C VAL A 128 0.74 -22.22 -3.36
N VAL A 129 0.42 -22.62 -4.60
CA VAL A 129 0.11 -21.73 -5.72
C VAL A 129 -1.30 -22.03 -6.20
N GLU A 130 -2.17 -21.04 -6.17
CA GLU A 130 -3.48 -21.06 -6.80
C GLU A 130 -3.45 -20.22 -8.09
N GLU A 131 -4.34 -20.53 -9.04
CA GLU A 131 -4.34 -19.92 -10.38
C GLU A 131 -4.61 -18.41 -10.34
N ASP A 132 -5.33 -17.94 -9.33
CA ASP A 132 -5.72 -16.55 -9.10
C ASP A 132 -4.91 -15.87 -7.98
N ASP A 133 -3.75 -16.44 -7.61
CA ASP A 133 -2.88 -15.87 -6.59
C ASP A 133 -2.34 -14.49 -6.98
N ILE A 134 -2.52 -13.53 -6.09
CA ILE A 134 -1.93 -12.20 -6.20
C ILE A 134 -0.78 -12.11 -5.19
N LEU A 135 0.42 -11.72 -5.64
CA LEU A 135 1.52 -11.43 -4.72
C LEU A 135 1.38 -10.00 -4.16
N PRO A 136 1.61 -9.80 -2.85
CA PRO A 136 1.59 -8.46 -2.27
C PRO A 136 2.76 -7.63 -2.79
N ASP A 137 2.53 -6.33 -2.95
CA ASP A 137 3.60 -5.38 -3.21
C ASP A 137 4.13 -4.83 -1.87
N ASN A 138 5.33 -5.25 -1.49
CA ASN A 138 5.90 -4.85 -0.19
C ASN A 138 6.36 -3.38 -0.19
N MET A 139 6.67 -2.81 -1.37
CA MET A 139 7.01 -1.39 -1.48
C MET A 139 5.77 -0.54 -1.25
N VAL A 140 4.61 -0.95 -1.78
CA VAL A 140 3.32 -0.29 -1.49
C VAL A 140 3.04 -0.28 0.02
N PHE A 141 3.19 -1.42 0.69
CA PHE A 141 3.03 -1.49 2.14
C PHE A 141 3.95 -0.51 2.87
N ALA A 142 5.25 -0.53 2.53
CA ALA A 142 6.24 0.30 3.19
C ALA A 142 5.97 1.80 3.02
N LEU A 143 5.65 2.23 1.80
CA LEU A 143 5.33 3.62 1.50
C LEU A 143 4.02 4.06 2.17
N GLY A 144 2.99 3.22 2.19
CA GLY A 144 1.73 3.49 2.90
C GLY A 144 1.93 3.63 4.41
N TYR A 145 2.74 2.74 5.00
CA TYR A 145 3.14 2.85 6.40
C TYR A 145 3.89 4.17 6.69
N MET A 146 4.86 4.53 5.85
CA MET A 146 5.61 5.80 5.99
C MET A 146 4.71 7.02 5.80
N ALA A 147 3.76 6.97 4.87
CA ALA A 147 2.79 8.04 4.62
C ALA A 147 1.91 8.26 5.85
N TRP A 148 1.39 7.18 6.43
CA TRP A 148 0.62 7.24 7.68
C TRP A 148 1.43 7.88 8.81
N ARG A 149 2.68 7.47 9.01
CA ARG A 149 3.56 8.05 10.03
C ARG A 149 3.79 9.53 9.80
N ALA A 150 4.02 9.95 8.56
CA ALA A 150 4.21 11.37 8.21
C ALA A 150 2.98 12.22 8.50
N LYS A 151 1.77 11.73 8.21
CA LYS A 151 0.51 12.43 8.54
C LYS A 151 0.34 12.67 10.04
N HIS A 152 0.92 11.81 10.88
CA HIS A 152 0.79 11.88 12.33
C HIS A 152 1.98 12.56 13.06
N ASP A 153 2.97 13.11 12.34
CA ASP A 153 4.11 13.79 12.96
C ASP A 153 3.68 14.99 13.83
N ALA A 154 2.59 15.68 13.45
CA ALA A 154 2.04 16.80 14.23
C ALA A 154 1.45 16.32 15.57
N ASP A 155 0.81 15.15 15.59
CA ASP A 155 0.25 14.56 16.81
C ASP A 155 1.37 14.09 17.74
N VAL A 156 2.42 13.47 17.18
CA VAL A 156 3.63 13.09 17.92
C VAL A 156 4.31 14.32 18.53
N SER A 157 4.41 15.42 17.78
CA SER A 157 5.02 16.67 18.25
C SER A 157 4.19 17.30 19.37
N ARG A 158 2.86 17.36 19.22
CA ARG A 158 1.94 17.88 20.24
C ARG A 158 2.03 17.07 21.53
N ALA A 159 2.01 15.74 21.41
CA ALA A 159 2.14 14.85 22.55
C ALA A 159 3.52 14.94 23.22
N SER A 160 4.60 15.07 22.44
CA SER A 160 5.94 15.33 22.97
C SER A 160 5.98 16.60 23.82
N GLY A 161 5.38 17.69 23.33
CA GLY A 161 5.28 18.95 24.06
C GLY A 161 4.52 18.79 25.39
N ALA A 162 3.37 18.10 25.34
CA ALA A 162 2.57 17.81 26.54
C ALA A 162 3.33 16.92 27.55
N LEU A 163 4.05 15.90 27.09
CA LEU A 163 4.86 15.03 27.95
C LEU A 163 6.01 15.78 28.62
N ARG A 164 6.64 16.74 27.92
CA ARG A 164 7.70 17.59 28.50
C ARG A 164 7.14 18.51 29.59
N ALA A 165 5.95 19.06 29.39
CA ALA A 165 5.30 19.98 30.32
C ALA A 165 4.62 19.30 31.53
N SER A 166 4.45 17.98 31.50
CA SER A 166 3.80 17.21 32.56
C SER A 166 4.73 16.99 33.76
N ASP A 167 4.17 16.93 34.98
CA ASP A 167 4.90 16.63 36.22
C ASP A 167 5.07 15.11 36.51
N ASP A 168 4.65 14.26 35.56
CA ASP A 168 4.71 12.82 35.72
C ASP A 168 6.16 12.31 35.82
N SER A 169 6.33 11.14 36.43
CA SER A 169 7.63 10.47 36.50
C SER A 169 8.20 10.19 35.11
N ALA A 170 9.53 10.04 35.03
CA ALA A 170 10.22 9.70 33.78
C ALA A 170 9.68 8.40 33.16
N ASP A 171 9.38 7.40 33.99
CA ASP A 171 8.82 6.11 33.54
C ASP A 171 7.40 6.26 32.98
N ALA A 172 6.54 7.05 33.63
CA ALA A 172 5.20 7.33 33.13
C ALA A 172 5.22 8.11 31.80
N LYS A 173 6.15 9.05 31.65
CA LYS A 173 6.38 9.76 30.38
C LYS A 173 6.86 8.82 29.27
N LYS A 174 7.81 7.93 29.59
CA LYS A 174 8.33 6.91 28.66
C LYS A 174 7.22 5.96 28.23
N GLN A 175 6.39 5.48 29.15
CA GLN A 175 5.30 4.57 28.83
C GLN A 175 4.28 5.23 27.90
N ARG A 176 3.83 6.46 28.22
CA ARG A 176 2.91 7.21 27.35
C ARG A 176 3.49 7.49 25.96
N TRP A 177 4.79 7.73 25.87
CA TRP A 177 5.47 7.89 24.58
C TRP A 177 5.46 6.60 23.74
N ILE A 178 5.73 5.46 24.38
CA ILE A 178 5.70 4.15 23.73
C ILE A 178 4.27 3.83 23.26
N ASP A 179 3.27 3.99 24.14
CA ASP A 179 1.87 3.68 23.85
C ASP A 179 1.34 4.51 22.67
N LEU A 180 1.68 5.81 22.63
CA LEU A 180 1.32 6.68 21.51
C LEU A 180 1.93 6.18 20.21
N ASN A 181 3.24 5.92 20.20
CA ASN A 181 3.94 5.51 18.98
C ASN A 181 3.44 4.16 18.49
N MET A 182 3.21 3.21 19.39
CA MET A 182 2.62 1.91 19.07
C MET A 182 1.22 2.04 18.46
N ARG A 183 0.38 2.96 18.97
CA ARG A 183 -0.96 3.18 18.42
C ARG A 183 -0.89 3.77 17.02
N ILE A 184 0.02 4.70 16.78
CA ILE A 184 0.26 5.25 15.45
C ILE A 184 0.82 4.16 14.51
N ASP A 185 1.74 3.31 15.00
CA ASP A 185 2.28 2.19 14.21
C ASP A 185 1.21 1.17 13.84
N ALA A 186 0.30 0.83 14.76
CA ALA A 186 -0.85 -0.02 14.46
C ALA A 186 -1.70 0.56 13.32
N GLY A 187 -1.95 1.87 13.34
CA GLY A 187 -2.62 2.56 12.23
C GLY A 187 -1.82 2.49 10.93
N GLY A 188 -0.50 2.63 10.99
CA GLY A 188 0.38 2.51 9.82
C GLY A 188 0.37 1.11 9.22
N PHE A 189 0.26 0.07 10.04
CA PHE A 189 0.09 -1.31 9.58
C PHE A 189 -1.22 -1.51 8.84
N ILE A 190 -2.31 -0.98 9.37
CA ILE A 190 -3.62 -1.02 8.71
C ILE A 190 -3.56 -0.26 7.39
N GLN A 191 -2.97 0.94 7.37
CA GLN A 191 -2.84 1.75 6.16
C GLN A 191 -1.99 1.05 5.10
N GLY A 192 -0.78 0.60 5.44
CA GLY A 192 0.09 -0.11 4.50
C GLY A 192 -0.56 -1.39 3.95
N TRP A 193 -1.32 -2.12 4.78
CA TRP A 193 -2.10 -3.26 4.31
C TRP A 193 -3.21 -2.85 3.33
N ASN A 194 -3.98 -1.81 3.67
CA ASN A 194 -5.08 -1.33 2.84
C ASN A 194 -4.59 -0.79 1.49
N ASP A 195 -3.46 -0.10 1.47
CA ASP A 195 -2.82 0.33 0.22
C ASP A 195 -2.34 -0.87 -0.61
N THR A 196 -1.87 -1.94 0.04
CA THR A 196 -1.50 -3.19 -0.65
C THR A 196 -2.71 -3.87 -1.29
N VAL A 197 -3.86 -3.85 -0.61
CA VAL A 197 -5.15 -4.36 -1.13
C VAL A 197 -5.66 -3.52 -2.29
N ASP A 198 -5.54 -2.19 -2.20
CA ASP A 198 -5.84 -1.25 -3.28
C ASP A 198 -4.96 -1.55 -4.51
N ALA A 199 -3.64 -1.74 -4.30
CA ALA A 199 -2.72 -2.10 -5.38
C ALA A 199 -3.01 -3.45 -6.05
N ALA A 200 -3.43 -4.44 -5.27
CA ALA A 200 -3.86 -5.72 -5.80
C ALA A 200 -5.16 -5.60 -6.60
N THR A 201 -6.13 -4.83 -6.11
CA THR A 201 -7.38 -4.54 -6.81
C THR A 201 -7.11 -3.84 -8.14
N PHE A 202 -6.24 -2.84 -8.16
CA PHE A 202 -5.83 -2.13 -9.38
C PHE A 202 -5.20 -3.08 -10.41
N ARG A 203 -4.24 -3.92 -9.98
CA ARG A 203 -3.60 -4.92 -10.85
C ARG A 203 -4.55 -6.02 -11.33
N HIS A 204 -5.66 -6.23 -10.62
CA HIS A 204 -6.71 -7.16 -10.97
C HIS A 204 -7.81 -6.50 -11.84
N ASP A 205 -7.41 -5.62 -12.75
CA ASP A 205 -8.28 -4.84 -13.64
C ASP A 205 -9.35 -4.00 -12.89
N GLY A 206 -9.05 -3.59 -11.66
CA GLY A 206 -9.99 -2.89 -10.78
C GLY A 206 -11.09 -3.78 -10.19
N ARG A 207 -11.08 -5.10 -10.43
CA ARG A 207 -12.05 -6.03 -9.84
C ARG A 207 -11.70 -6.29 -8.38
N PRO A 208 -12.67 -6.25 -7.45
CA PRO A 208 -12.42 -6.52 -6.04
C PRO A 208 -11.73 -7.86 -5.83
N ILE A 209 -10.71 -7.89 -4.98
CA ILE A 209 -10.08 -9.14 -4.54
C ILE A 209 -10.95 -9.82 -3.47
N SER A 210 -10.94 -11.14 -3.41
CA SER A 210 -11.65 -11.90 -2.38
C SER A 210 -10.89 -11.88 -1.04
N ILE A 211 -11.58 -12.24 0.04
CA ILE A 211 -10.93 -12.42 1.36
C ILE A 211 -9.88 -13.54 1.29
N VAL A 212 -10.12 -14.60 0.51
CA VAL A 212 -9.16 -15.71 0.36
C VAL A 212 -7.86 -15.21 -0.30
N GLN A 213 -7.97 -14.46 -1.40
CA GLN A 213 -6.83 -13.82 -2.06
C GLN A 213 -6.11 -12.85 -1.12
N ALA A 214 -6.85 -12.06 -0.34
CA ALA A 214 -6.28 -11.16 0.65
C ALA A 214 -5.49 -11.93 1.74
N VAL A 215 -6.01 -13.07 2.23
CA VAL A 215 -5.29 -13.90 3.20
C VAL A 215 -4.02 -14.49 2.58
N GLN A 216 -4.07 -15.01 1.35
CA GLN A 216 -2.89 -15.53 0.64
C GLN A 216 -1.83 -14.45 0.41
N MET A 217 -2.27 -13.24 0.01
CA MET A 217 -1.40 -12.07 -0.07
C MET A 217 -0.74 -11.77 1.27
N MET A 218 -1.51 -11.74 2.36
CA MET A 218 -0.98 -11.49 3.70
C MET A 218 0.06 -12.53 4.11
N MET A 219 -0.13 -13.80 3.75
CA MET A 219 0.88 -14.84 4.02
C MET A 219 2.18 -14.61 3.25
N ASN A 220 2.13 -14.01 2.07
CA ASN A 220 3.32 -13.70 1.28
C ASN A 220 3.92 -12.31 1.57
N LEU A 221 3.28 -11.52 2.44
CA LEU A 221 3.74 -10.17 2.78
C LEU A 221 5.00 -10.25 3.64
N ARG A 222 6.01 -9.43 3.31
CA ARG A 222 7.24 -9.26 4.11
C ARG A 222 6.90 -8.84 5.55
N TYR A 223 5.97 -7.92 5.69
CA TYR A 223 5.52 -7.31 6.95
C TYR A 223 4.40 -8.06 7.67
N ARG A 224 4.12 -9.31 7.32
CA ARG A 224 2.97 -10.08 7.83
C ARG A 224 2.98 -10.40 9.33
N GLY A 225 4.15 -10.40 9.98
CA GLY A 225 4.33 -10.93 11.34
C GLY A 225 3.33 -10.37 12.35
N PRO A 226 3.22 -9.05 12.50
CA PRO A 226 2.24 -8.43 13.41
C PRO A 226 0.78 -8.68 13.01
N LEU A 227 0.47 -8.69 11.72
CA LEU A 227 -0.88 -8.99 11.21
C LEU A 227 -1.30 -10.42 11.59
N ILE A 228 -0.47 -11.42 11.28
CA ILE A 228 -0.71 -12.83 11.62
C ILE A 228 -0.83 -12.99 13.13
N LYS A 229 0.04 -12.35 13.91
CA LYS A 229 0.00 -12.42 15.37
C LYS A 229 -1.28 -11.83 15.94
N ALA A 230 -1.75 -10.71 15.40
CA ALA A 230 -3.00 -10.09 15.82
C ALA A 230 -4.22 -10.96 15.45
N ILE A 231 -4.20 -11.65 14.30
CA ILE A 231 -5.25 -12.60 13.89
C ILE A 231 -5.27 -13.83 14.81
N GLN A 232 -4.09 -14.35 15.14
CA GLN A 232 -3.91 -15.59 15.91
C GLN A 232 -3.93 -15.37 17.43
N ALA A 233 -4.16 -14.15 17.91
CA ALA A 233 -4.14 -13.83 19.34
C ALA A 233 -5.09 -14.75 20.13
N ALA A 234 -4.63 -15.20 21.30
CA ALA A 234 -5.42 -16.02 22.23
C ALA A 234 -6.06 -15.14 23.31
N PRO A 235 -7.24 -15.51 23.83
CA PRO A 235 -7.84 -14.80 24.97
C PRO A 235 -6.86 -14.70 26.14
N PRO A 236 -6.82 -13.56 26.87
CA PRO A 236 -7.72 -12.41 26.78
C PRO A 236 -7.34 -11.35 25.72
N ALA A 237 -6.28 -11.56 24.94
CA ALA A 237 -5.86 -10.60 23.93
C ALA A 237 -6.91 -10.45 22.82
N ARG A 238 -7.11 -9.22 22.33
CA ARG A 238 -8.04 -8.94 21.25
C ARG A 238 -7.47 -9.45 19.92
N LYS A 239 -8.34 -10.05 19.11
CA LYS A 239 -7.99 -10.50 17.76
C LYS A 239 -8.28 -9.40 16.75
N LEU A 240 -7.44 -9.34 15.71
CA LEU A 240 -7.72 -8.54 14.52
C LEU A 240 -8.98 -9.09 13.83
N ARG A 241 -9.93 -8.22 13.52
CA ARG A 241 -11.18 -8.59 12.84
C ARG A 241 -11.01 -8.38 11.34
N ILE A 242 -11.20 -9.46 10.59
CA ILE A 242 -11.18 -9.45 9.12
C ILE A 242 -12.61 -9.63 8.64
N THR A 243 -13.28 -8.53 8.31
CA THR A 243 -14.63 -8.50 7.74
C THR A 243 -14.61 -8.38 6.21
N GLY A 244 -13.45 -8.03 5.64
CA GLY A 244 -13.21 -7.90 4.20
C GLY A 244 -11.70 -7.93 3.90
N PRO A 245 -11.31 -7.74 2.62
CA PRO A 245 -9.90 -7.68 2.22
C PRO A 245 -9.13 -6.54 2.91
N ALA A 246 -9.72 -5.34 2.94
CA ALA A 246 -9.19 -4.20 3.68
C ALA A 246 -9.59 -4.27 5.17
N LEU A 247 -8.73 -3.75 6.02
CA LEU A 247 -8.93 -3.67 7.46
C LEU A 247 -9.56 -2.34 7.85
N GLU A 248 -10.60 -2.40 8.68
CA GLU A 248 -11.19 -1.20 9.26
C GLU A 248 -10.25 -0.60 10.33
N PRO A 249 -9.93 0.71 10.29
CA PRO A 249 -9.07 1.37 11.26
C PRO A 249 -9.81 1.74 12.56
N ASP A 250 -10.64 0.82 13.07
CA ASP A 250 -11.39 1.03 14.31
C ASP A 250 -10.56 0.76 15.58
N ALA A 251 -11.09 1.15 16.74
CA ALA A 251 -10.39 0.98 18.01
C ALA A 251 -10.08 -0.49 18.35
N GLY A 252 -10.93 -1.44 17.94
CA GLY A 252 -10.73 -2.86 18.19
C GLY A 252 -9.54 -3.43 17.41
N ASN A 253 -9.46 -3.11 16.13
CA ASN A 253 -8.36 -3.52 15.25
C ASN A 253 -7.04 -2.83 15.62
N LEU A 254 -7.09 -1.55 16.00
CA LEU A 254 -5.93 -0.84 16.52
C LEU A 254 -5.40 -1.50 17.80
N ASP A 255 -6.27 -1.79 18.78
CA ASP A 255 -5.86 -2.40 20.05
C ASP A 255 -5.28 -3.83 19.85
N ALA A 256 -5.83 -4.59 18.90
CA ALA A 256 -5.29 -5.91 18.53
C ALA A 256 -3.87 -5.81 17.94
N LEU A 257 -3.63 -4.83 17.05
CA LEU A 257 -2.31 -4.62 16.46
C LEU A 257 -1.31 -4.02 17.44
N VAL A 258 -1.71 -3.10 18.32
CA VAL A 258 -0.87 -2.61 19.42
C VAL A 258 -0.35 -3.80 20.24
N SER A 259 -1.23 -4.73 20.62
CA SER A 259 -0.85 -5.92 21.39
C SER A 259 0.15 -6.81 20.62
N ALA A 260 -0.02 -6.96 19.31
CA ALA A 260 0.88 -7.74 18.47
C ALA A 260 2.27 -7.08 18.30
N LEU A 261 2.31 -5.77 18.06
CA LEU A 261 3.53 -5.01 17.82
C LEU A 261 4.46 -4.96 19.02
N GLN A 262 3.89 -5.01 20.23
CA GLN A 262 4.60 -5.07 21.52
C GLN A 262 5.64 -6.20 21.60
N SER A 263 5.49 -7.21 20.75
CA SER A 263 6.29 -8.44 20.77
C SER A 263 6.79 -8.83 19.38
N ALA A 264 6.60 -7.97 18.38
CA ALA A 264 7.05 -8.16 17.00
C ALA A 264 7.17 -6.79 16.30
N PRO A 265 8.24 -6.01 16.54
CA PRO A 265 8.42 -4.71 15.89
C PRO A 265 8.77 -4.86 14.40
N VAL A 266 8.52 -3.81 13.62
CA VAL A 266 9.11 -3.65 12.27
C VAL A 266 10.56 -3.23 12.43
N ILE A 267 11.48 -3.98 11.82
CA ILE A 267 12.91 -3.83 12.10
C ILE A 267 13.63 -3.02 11.00
N ASP A 268 13.07 -2.93 9.79
CA ASP A 268 13.76 -2.36 8.61
C ASP A 268 13.18 -1.04 8.09
N ILE A 269 12.12 -0.50 8.70
CA ILE A 269 11.61 0.87 8.44
C ILE A 269 11.74 1.66 9.75
N GLU A 270 12.47 2.78 9.74
CA GLU A 270 12.56 3.70 10.87
C GLU A 270 11.24 4.49 10.96
N PRO A 271 10.42 4.25 11.99
CA PRO A 271 9.08 4.83 12.08
C PRO A 271 9.12 6.31 12.53
N LEU A 272 10.20 6.72 13.20
CA LEU A 272 10.36 8.06 13.73
C LEU A 272 11.08 8.97 12.74
N ASN A 273 10.68 10.24 12.75
CA ASN A 273 11.42 11.25 12.01
C ASN A 273 12.80 11.45 12.65
N ALA A 274 13.86 11.28 11.85
CA ALA A 274 15.24 11.40 12.28
C ALA A 274 15.71 12.85 12.44
N ALA A 275 14.99 13.82 11.87
CA ALA A 275 15.33 15.23 12.01
C ALA A 275 15.26 15.65 13.49
N ARG A 276 16.43 15.87 14.09
CA ARG A 276 16.61 16.49 15.40
C ARG A 276 17.35 17.80 15.23
#